data_AF-A0A4R9BUI3-F1
#
_entry.id   AF-A0A4R9BUI3-F1
#
_cell.length_a   1.000
_cell.length_b   1.000
_cell.length_c   1.000
_cell.angle_alpha   90.00
_cell.angle_beta   90.00
_cell.angle_gamma   90.00
#
_symmetry.space_group_name_H-M   'P 1'
#
loop_
_entity.id
_entity.type
_entity.pdbx_description
1 polymer ?
#
loop_
_entity_poly.entity_id
_entity_poly.type
_entity_poly.pdbx_seq_one_letter_code
_entity_poly.pdbx_strand_id
1 'polypeptide(L)' 'MGGLHAGAIAAARKLTDDQAVVSVTAIGVLGKPSDLTPELREREIAPRSRKPLAELLLTSD' A
#
# COMPACT_ATOMS: atom_id res chain seq x y z
N MET A 1 -2.15 2.32 -0.13
CA MET A 1 -0.89 2.93 0.38
C MET A 1 -1.18 3.58 1.74
N GLY A 2 -0.34 3.36 2.77
CA GLY A 2 -0.61 3.84 4.14
C GLY A 2 0.13 5.12 4.57
N GLY A 3 1.24 5.47 3.91
CA GLY A 3 1.97 6.72 4.16
C GLY A 3 1.24 7.92 3.54
N LEU A 4 0.14 8.36 4.14
CA LEU A 4 -0.74 9.41 3.63
C LEU A 4 -1.10 10.43 4.71
N HIS A 5 -1.48 11.64 4.28
CA HIS A 5 -2.03 12.69 5.17
C HIS A 5 -3.55 12.56 5.28
N ALA A 6 -4.03 11.60 6.08
CA ALA A 6 -5.44 11.23 6.18
C ALA A 6 -6.37 12.42 6.46
N GLY A 7 -6.04 13.26 7.44
CA GLY A 7 -6.86 14.43 7.82
C GLY A 7 -6.97 15.48 6.71
N ALA A 8 -5.87 15.74 6.00
CA ALA A 8 -5.88 16.66 4.86
C ALA A 8 -6.75 16.14 3.71
N ILE A 9 -6.68 14.83 3.43
CA ILE A 9 -7.52 14.18 2.43
C ILE A 9 -8.99 14.21 2.85
N ALA A 10 -9.30 13.90 4.11
CA ALA A 10 -10.65 13.91 4.65
C ALA A 10 -11.28 15.31 4.53
N ALA A 11 -10.56 16.36 4.95
CA ALA A 11 -11.00 17.74 4.83
C ALA A 11 -11.23 18.15 3.36
N ALA A 12 -10.29 17.83 2.46
CA ALA A 12 -10.41 18.14 1.04
C ALA A 12 -11.56 17.39 0.34
N ARG A 13 -11.97 16.23 0.88
CA ARG A 13 -13.07 15.41 0.36
C ARG A 13 -14.37 15.56 1.13
N LYS A 14 -14.41 16.43 2.15
CA LYS A 14 -15.58 16.71 3.00
C LYS A 14 -16.15 15.43 3.62
N LEU A 15 -15.27 14.55 4.08
CA LEU A 15 -15.70 13.37 4.82
C LEU A 15 -16.35 13.78 6.14
N THR A 16 -17.36 13.03 6.56
CA THR A 16 -18.04 13.19 7.85
C THR A 16 -17.26 12.51 8.97
N ASP A 17 -17.60 12.79 10.23
CA ASP A 17 -16.88 12.28 11.41
C ASP A 17 -16.95 10.75 11.57
N ASP A 18 -17.90 10.10 10.90
CA ASP A 18 -18.07 8.64 10.82
C ASP A 18 -17.34 8.00 9.61
N GLN A 19 -16.59 8.80 8.84
CA GLN A 19 -15.85 8.35 7.66
C GLN A 19 -14.33 8.52 7.86
N ALA A 20 -13.57 7.48 7.49
CA ALA A 20 -12.12 7.48 7.61
C ALA A 20 -11.43 7.19 6.27
N VAL A 21 -10.32 7.89 6.00
CA VAL A 21 -9.44 7.58 4.87
C VAL A 21 -8.58 6.37 5.25
N VAL A 22 -8.98 5.18 4.79
CA VAL A 22 -8.27 3.93 5.08
C VAL A 22 -7.06 3.74 4.15
N SER A 23 -7.21 4.11 2.87
CA SER A 23 -6.14 3.95 1.89
C SER A 23 -6.34 4.87 0.69
N VAL A 24 -5.24 5.13 -0.01
CA VAL A 24 -5.25 5.64 -1.39
C VAL A 24 -4.75 4.53 -2.33
N THR A 25 -5.43 4.40 -3.46
CA THR A 25 -5.10 3.48 -4.55
C THR A 25 -4.64 4.29 -5.76
N ALA A 26 -3.40 4.09 -6.19
CA ALA A 26 -2.92 4.61 -7.47
C ALA A 26 -3.34 3.63 -8.58
N ILE A 27 -3.98 4.14 -9.63
CA ILE A 27 -4.46 3.35 -10.77
C ILE A 27 -3.85 3.93 -12.05
N GLY A 28 -3.29 3.07 -12.90
CA GLY A 28 -2.63 3.47 -14.15
C GLY A 28 -2.08 2.27 -14.92
N VAL A 29 -1.39 2.55 -16.02
CA VAL A 29 -0.67 1.55 -16.82
C VAL A 29 0.75 1.38 -16.28
N LEU A 30 1.29 0.16 -16.35
CA LEU A 30 2.66 -0.12 -15.91
C LEU A 30 3.68 0.68 -16.74
N GLY A 31 4.52 1.48 -16.06
CA GLY A 31 5.63 2.22 -16.66
C GLY A 31 6.91 1.40 -16.76
N LYS A 32 8.04 2.05 -17.09
CA LYS A 32 9.34 1.38 -17.15
C LYS A 32 10.05 1.48 -15.78
N PRO A 33 10.62 0.39 -15.25
CA PRO A 33 11.39 0.46 -14.00
C PRO A 33 12.60 1.40 -14.05
N SER A 34 13.11 1.73 -15.24
CA SER A 34 14.19 2.70 -15.45
C SER A 34 13.83 4.12 -15.04
N ASP A 35 12.54 4.43 -14.94
CA ASP A 35 12.05 5.78 -14.64
C ASP A 35 12.01 6.03 -13.12
N LEU A 36 12.30 5.00 -12.30
CA LEU A 36 12.31 5.04 -10.85
C LEU A 36 13.69 5.37 -10.27
N THR A 37 13.72 5.87 -9.03
CA THR A 37 14.98 5.96 -8.26
C THR A 37 15.58 4.56 -8.04
N PRO A 38 16.89 4.44 -7.77
CA PRO A 38 17.54 3.13 -7.60
C PRO A 38 16.83 2.23 -6.58
N GLU A 39 16.42 2.78 -5.44
CA GLU A 39 15.77 2.06 -4.34
C GLU A 39 14.37 1.58 -4.72
N LEU A 40 13.61 2.40 -5.45
CA LEU A 40 12.28 2.03 -5.92
C LEU A 40 12.35 1.01 -7.06
N ARG A 41 13.34 1.15 -7.96
CA ARG A 41 13.59 0.20 -9.04
C ARG A 41 13.93 -1.20 -8.52
N GLU A 42 14.81 -1.28 -7.52
CA GLU A 42 15.16 -2.55 -6.88
C GLU A 42 13.91 -3.27 -6.33
N ARG A 43 13.04 -2.51 -5.66
CA ARG A 43 11.80 -3.03 -5.08
C ARG A 43 10.76 -3.43 -6.13
N GLU A 44 10.70 -2.73 -7.25
CA GLU A 44 9.73 -3.00 -8.33
C GLU A 44 9.97 -4.36 -9.00
N ILE A 45 11.25 -4.74 -9.18
CA ILE A 45 11.62 -6.01 -9.84
C ILE A 45 11.84 -7.17 -8.85
N ALA A 46 11.93 -6.88 -7.55
CA ALA A 46 12.21 -7.89 -6.55
C ALA A 46 11.04 -8.90 -6.41
N PRO A 47 11.33 -10.21 -6.34
CA PRO A 47 10.31 -11.20 -6.06
C PRO A 47 9.74 -11.01 -4.66
N ARG A 48 8.46 -11.35 -4.52
CA ARG A 48 7.71 -11.07 -3.30
C ARG A 48 8.01 -12.09 -2.21
N SER A 49 8.66 -11.67 -1.11
CA SER A 49 8.89 -12.50 0.07
C SER A 49 7.69 -12.56 1.02
N ARG A 50 7.50 -13.70 1.71
CA ARG A 50 6.43 -13.95 2.69
C ARG A 50 6.98 -14.73 3.88
N LYS A 51 6.35 -14.54 5.04
CA LYS A 51 6.50 -15.48 6.15
C LYS A 51 5.93 -16.85 5.77
N PRO A 52 6.54 -17.96 6.21
CA PRO A 52 5.93 -19.29 6.16
C PRO A 52 4.52 -19.28 6.73
N LEU A 53 3.59 -20.03 6.10
CA LEU A 53 2.20 -20.08 6.53
C LEU A 53 2.05 -20.60 7.97
N ALA A 54 2.90 -21.54 8.37
CA ALA A 54 2.92 -22.10 9.72
C ALA A 54 3.21 -21.06 10.82
N GLU A 55 3.78 -19.89 10.49
CA GLU A 55 3.96 -18.80 11.45
C GLU A 55 2.69 -17.96 11.66
N LEU A 56 1.70 -18.09 10.78
CA LEU A 56 0.51 -17.23 10.74
C LEU A 56 -0.79 -17.99 10.99
N LEU A 57 -0.80 -19.30 10.72
CA LEU A 57 -1.98 -20.14 10.86
C LEU A 57 -2.04 -20.78 12.25
N LEU A 58 -3.12 -20.53 12.98
CA LEU A 58 -3.50 -21.26 14.18
C LEU A 58 -4.55 -22.33 13.82
N THR A 59 -4.41 -23.54 14.36
CA THR A 59 -5.36 -24.64 14.17
C THR A 59 -6.09 -24.95 15.47
N SER A 60 -7.39 -25.22 15.40
CA SER A 60 -8.14 -25.84 16.48
C SER A 60 -8.29 -27.34 16.19
N ASP A 61 -8.11 -28.18 17.21
CA ASP A 61 -8.41 -29.63 17.15
C ASP A 61 -9.92 -29.90 17.03
#